data_AF-A0A8J5JKR2-F1
#
_entry.id   AF-A0A8J5JKR2-F1
#
_cell.length_a   1.000
_cell.length_b   1.000
_cell.length_c   1.000
_cell.angle_alpha   90.00
_cell.angle_beta   90.00
_cell.angle_gamma   90.00
#
_symmetry.space_group_name_H-M   'P 1'
#
loop_
_entity.id
_entity.type
_entity.pdbx_description
1 polymer ?
#
loop_
_entity_poly.entity_id
_entity_poly.type
_entity_poly.pdbx_seq_one_letter_code
_entity_poly.pdbx_strand_id
1 'polypeptide(L)'
;MRAPELDVLCDFVIKAWNDINVETVIKSFKKCGISNSMDGMEDDMLWEDEDETEAEATSSDLEFDPYDEAAINVSQDVLEELMISDVDDVDFEGF
;
A
#
# COMPACT_ATOMS: atom_id res chain seq x y z
N MET A 1 -6.67 -14.27 37.25
CA MET A 1 -5.30 -14.64 36.84
C MET A 1 -4.33 -13.70 37.54
N ARG A 2 -3.20 -14.21 38.03
CA ARG A 2 -2.12 -13.37 38.59
C ARG A 2 -1.12 -13.07 37.46
N ALA A 3 -0.60 -11.86 37.41
CA ALA A 3 0.43 -11.50 36.44
C ALA A 3 1.69 -12.36 36.68
N PRO A 4 2.35 -12.85 35.61
CA PRO A 4 3.64 -13.53 35.73
C PRO A 4 4.70 -12.61 36.32
N GLU A 5 5.78 -13.20 36.84
CA GLU A 5 6.96 -12.43 37.28
C GLU A 5 7.67 -11.80 36.08
N LEU A 6 8.34 -10.67 36.33
CA LEU A 6 8.98 -9.88 35.28
C LEU A 6 10.02 -10.70 34.50
N ASP A 7 10.83 -11.49 35.21
CA ASP A 7 11.88 -12.31 34.60
C ASP A 7 11.30 -13.31 33.60
N VAL A 8 10.14 -13.89 33.91
CA VAL A 8 9.44 -14.82 33.01
C VAL A 8 8.96 -14.13 31.74
N LEU A 9 8.47 -12.89 31.86
CA LEU A 9 8.06 -12.09 30.70
C LEU A 9 9.26 -11.66 29.85
N CYS A 10 10.36 -11.23 30.48
CA CYS A 10 11.58 -10.87 29.77
C CYS A 10 12.17 -12.05 29.01
N ASP A 11 12.26 -13.23 29.64
CA ASP A 11 12.71 -14.45 28.99
C ASP A 11 11.83 -14.85 27.82
N PHE A 12 10.51 -14.69 27.96
CA PHE A 12 9.57 -14.94 26.88
C PHE A 12 9.81 -14.02 25.69
N VAL A 13 9.94 -12.71 25.92
CA VAL A 13 10.20 -11.73 24.85
C VAL A 13 11.53 -12.00 24.17
N ILE A 14 12.60 -12.28 24.91
CA ILE A 14 13.92 -12.58 24.35
C ILE A 14 13.87 -13.84 23.49
N LYS A 15 13.24 -14.91 23.98
CA LYS A 15 13.12 -16.17 23.22
C LYS A 15 12.31 -15.97 21.95
N ALA A 16 11.16 -15.30 22.06
CA ALA A 16 10.32 -15.01 20.90
C ALA A 16 11.06 -14.16 19.86
N TRP A 17 11.78 -13.13 20.29
CA TRP A 17 12.55 -12.28 19.39
C TRP A 17 13.68 -13.04 18.67
N ASN A 18 14.39 -13.91 19.39
CA ASN A 18 15.47 -14.71 18.81
C ASN A 18 15.00 -15.81 17.84
N ASP A 19 13.73 -16.20 17.90
CA ASP A 19 13.14 -17.21 17.01
C ASP A 19 12.75 -16.62 15.64
N ILE A 20 12.65 -15.29 15.53
CA ILE A 20 12.28 -14.61 14.29
C ILE A 20 13.47 -14.61 13.32
N ASN A 21 13.24 -15.05 12.07
CA ASN A 21 14.25 -14.97 11.02
C ASN A 21 14.60 -13.50 10.72
N VAL A 22 15.90 -13.19 10.64
CA VAL A 22 16.42 -11.87 10.28
C VAL A 22 15.85 -11.36 8.96
N GLU A 23 15.65 -12.24 7.97
CA GLU A 23 15.06 -11.88 6.68
C GLU A 23 13.62 -11.35 6.83
N THR A 24 12.83 -11.96 7.73
CA THR A 24 11.47 -11.50 8.05
C THR A 24 11.49 -10.12 8.72
N VAL A 25 12.48 -9.87 9.60
CA VAL A 25 12.66 -8.54 10.19
C VAL A 25 12.99 -7.53 9.10
N ILE A 26 13.96 -7.82 8.23
CA ILE A 26 14.34 -6.90 7.13
C ILE A 26 13.14 -6.64 6.20
N LYS A 27 12.42 -7.68 5.77
CA LYS A 27 11.25 -7.56 4.89
C LYS A 27 10.15 -6.71 5.52
N SER A 28 9.89 -6.88 6.82
CA SER A 28 8.88 -6.07 7.54
C SER A 28 9.27 -4.61 7.68
N PHE A 29 10.54 -4.31 7.97
CA PHE A 29 11.02 -2.92 8.02
C PHE A 29 10.94 -2.21 6.66
N LYS A 30 11.18 -2.94 5.56
CA LYS A 30 10.97 -2.43 4.20
C LYS A 30 9.48 -2.25 3.88
N LYS A 31 8.64 -3.26 4.16
CA LYS A 31 7.17 -3.20 3.97
C LYS A 31 6.50 -2.07 4.77
N CYS A 32 7.00 -1.75 5.97
CA CYS A 32 6.47 -0.64 6.75
C CYS A 32 7.07 0.72 6.36
N GLY A 33 7.91 0.80 5.33
CA GLY A 33 8.55 2.05 4.90
C GLY A 33 9.57 2.63 5.89
N ILE A 34 9.96 1.87 6.92
CA ILE A 34 10.84 2.35 8.01
C ILE A 34 12.30 2.44 7.54
N SER A 35 12.72 1.47 6.74
CA SER A 35 14.09 1.40 6.19
C SER A 35 14.11 1.45 4.65
N ASN A 36 13.02 1.89 4.02
CA ASN A 36 12.97 2.01 2.57
C ASN A 36 13.98 3.05 2.12
N SER A 37 14.76 2.75 1.08
CA SER A 37 15.63 3.75 0.47
C SER A 37 14.79 4.88 -0.15
N MET A 38 15.24 6.13 0.01
CA MET A 38 14.51 7.32 -0.46
C MET A 38 14.53 7.47 -2.00
N ASP A 39 15.27 6.60 -2.69
CA ASP A 39 15.34 6.50 -4.14
C ASP A 39 14.15 5.74 -4.75
N GLY A 40 13.28 5.14 -3.93
CA GLY A 40 12.01 4.53 -4.35
C GLY A 40 12.15 3.21 -5.12
N MET A 41 13.35 2.64 -5.21
CA MET A 41 13.61 1.40 -5.97
C MET A 41 13.31 0.11 -5.18
N GLU A 42 12.96 0.23 -3.90
CA GLU A 42 12.57 -0.90 -3.05
C GLU A 42 11.04 -1.03 -2.85
N ASP A 43 10.25 -0.10 -3.42
CA ASP A 43 8.78 -0.05 -3.27
C ASP A 43 8.05 -1.13 -4.08
N ASP A 44 8.70 -1.72 -5.09
CA ASP A 44 8.11 -2.80 -5.91
C ASP A 44 8.06 -4.15 -5.17
N MET A 45 8.88 -4.36 -4.13
CA MET A 45 8.91 -5.62 -3.35
C MET A 45 7.77 -5.74 -2.31
N LEU A 46 6.92 -4.72 -2.22
CA LEU A 46 5.92 -4.56 -1.16
C LEU A 46 4.62 -5.34 -1.43
N TRP A 47 4.36 -5.61 -2.72
CA TRP A 47 3.13 -6.20 -3.26
C TRP A 47 3.29 -7.62 -3.80
N GLU A 48 4.52 -8.15 -3.89
CA GLU A 48 4.73 -9.56 -4.19
C GLU A 48 4.44 -10.39 -2.93
N ASP A 49 3.18 -10.78 -2.78
CA ASP A 49 2.74 -11.73 -1.77
C ASP A 49 3.27 -13.13 -2.14
N GLU A 50 4.31 -13.58 -1.45
CA GLU A 50 4.87 -14.95 -1.58
C GLU A 50 3.92 -16.06 -1.09
N ASP A 51 2.68 -15.73 -0.72
CA ASP A 51 1.64 -16.65 -0.26
C ASP A 51 0.50 -16.83 -1.28
N GLU A 52 0.74 -16.60 -2.58
CA GLU A 52 -0.19 -17.06 -3.61
C GLU A 52 0.01 -18.56 -3.86
N THR A 53 -0.45 -19.37 -2.90
CA THR A 53 -0.69 -20.79 -3.13
C THR A 53 -1.77 -20.94 -4.18
N GLU A 54 -1.35 -21.21 -5.41
CA GLU A 54 -2.06 -21.90 -6.49
C GLU A 54 -3.58 -22.11 -6.25
N ALA A 55 -4.36 -21.08 -6.54
CA ALA A 55 -5.78 -21.19 -6.77
C ALA A 55 -6.08 -20.66 -8.17
N GLU A 56 -5.93 -21.57 -9.14
CA GLU A 56 -6.45 -21.44 -10.50
C GLU A 56 -7.91 -20.93 -10.47
N ALA A 57 -8.10 -19.63 -10.68
CA ALA A 57 -9.37 -19.11 -11.13
C ALA A 57 -9.10 -17.94 -12.07
N THR A 58 -9.19 -18.24 -13.37
CA THR A 58 -9.47 -17.22 -14.38
C THR A 58 -10.64 -16.37 -13.89
N SER A 59 -10.34 -15.16 -13.44
CA SER A 59 -11.33 -14.10 -13.30
C SER A 59 -10.75 -12.94 -14.06
N SER A 60 -11.18 -12.81 -15.31
CA SER A 60 -11.11 -11.56 -16.04
C SER A 60 -11.87 -10.52 -15.23
N ASP A 61 -11.21 -9.94 -14.23
CA ASP A 61 -11.72 -8.85 -13.42
C ASP A 61 -11.57 -7.56 -14.22
N LEU A 62 -12.37 -7.46 -15.29
CA LEU A 62 -12.81 -6.15 -15.71
C LEU A 62 -13.82 -5.74 -14.65
N GLU A 63 -13.36 -5.02 -13.63
CA GLU A 63 -14.26 -4.27 -12.75
C GLU A 63 -15.19 -3.47 -13.66
N PHE A 64 -16.46 -3.85 -13.72
CA PHE A 64 -17.46 -3.07 -14.41
C PHE A 64 -17.64 -1.78 -13.61
N ASP A 65 -16.89 -0.75 -13.97
CA ASP A 65 -17.09 0.60 -13.44
C ASP A 65 -18.32 1.20 -14.14
N PRO A 66 -19.46 1.37 -13.44
CA PRO A 66 -20.66 1.97 -14.02
C PRO A 66 -20.45 3.44 -14.44
N TYR A 67 -19.33 4.07 -14.08
CA TYR A 67 -18.92 5.39 -14.54
C TYR A 67 -18.02 5.37 -15.77
N ASP A 68 -17.46 4.23 -16.19
CA ASP A 68 -16.64 4.13 -17.40
C ASP A 68 -17.48 4.37 -18.67
N GLU A 69 -18.71 3.86 -18.70
CA GLU A 69 -19.66 4.16 -19.79
C GLU A 69 -20.04 5.66 -19.85
N ALA A 70 -20.02 6.35 -18.70
CA ALA A 70 -20.28 7.78 -18.67
C ALA A 70 -19.10 8.58 -19.24
N ALA A 71 -17.87 8.13 -19.05
CA ALA A 71 -16.67 8.74 -19.64
C ALA A 71 -16.62 8.53 -21.17
N ILE A 72 -17.08 7.38 -21.67
CA ILE A 72 -17.08 7.05 -23.10
C ILE A 72 -18.12 7.87 -23.89
N ASN A 73 -19.25 8.23 -23.27
CA ASN A 73 -20.34 8.95 -23.93
C ASN A 73 -20.20 10.47 -23.92
N VAL A 74 -19.20 11.02 -23.23
CA VAL A 74 -18.91 12.46 -23.24
C VAL A 74 -17.99 12.77 -24.41
N SER A 75 -18.42 13.68 -25.31
CA SER A 75 -17.58 14.15 -26.40
C SER A 75 -16.33 14.85 -25.85
N GLN A 76 -15.19 14.63 -26.49
CA GLN A 76 -13.90 15.19 -26.09
C GLN A 76 -13.93 16.71 -25.86
N ASP A 77 -14.72 17.44 -26.65
CA ASP A 77 -14.88 18.89 -26.51
C ASP A 77 -15.51 19.31 -25.16
N VAL A 78 -16.40 18.48 -24.61
CA VAL A 78 -17.07 18.73 -23.32
C VAL A 78 -16.13 18.42 -22.16
N LEU A 79 -15.28 17.40 -22.30
CA LEU A 79 -14.20 17.13 -21.35
C LEU A 79 -13.17 18.26 -21.35
N GLU A 80 -12.78 18.75 -22.52
CA GLU A 80 -11.81 19.84 -22.64
C GLU A 80 -12.35 21.15 -22.04
N GLU A 81 -13.62 21.50 -22.29
CA GLU A 81 -14.27 22.65 -21.66
C GLU A 81 -14.32 22.52 -20.12
N LEU A 82 -14.60 21.31 -19.60
CA LEU A 82 -14.62 21.06 -18.16
C LEU A 82 -13.24 21.25 -17.52
N MET A 83 -12.18 20.76 -18.18
CA MET A 83 -10.80 20.87 -17.70
C MET A 83 -10.23 22.29 -17.86
N ILE A 84 -10.78 23.08 -18.78
CA ILE A 84 -10.48 24.51 -18.95
C ILE A 84 -11.22 25.36 -17.90
N SER A 85 -12.40 24.91 -17.44
CA SER A 85 -13.24 25.71 -16.53
C SER A 85 -12.76 25.82 -15.09
N ASP A 86 -11.84 24.96 -14.63
CA ASP A 86 -11.23 25.02 -13.29
C ASP A 86 -9.88 25.77 -13.26
N VAL A 87 -9.46 26.38 -14.38
CA VAL A 87 -8.22 27.19 -14.47
C VAL A 87 -8.49 28.68 -14.20
N ASP A 88 -9.27 28.97 -13.16
CA ASP A 88 -9.08 30.26 -12.49
C ASP A 88 -7.77 30.13 -11.70
N ASP A 89 -6.69 30.71 -12.23
CA ASP A 89 -5.42 30.98 -11.53
C ASP A 89 -5.74 31.76 -10.23
N VAL A 90 -6.14 31.04 -9.19
CA VAL A 90 -6.15 31.57 -7.83
C VAL A 90 -4.69 31.56 -7.38
N ASP A 91 -4.04 32.70 -7.55
CA ASP A 91 -2.73 32.98 -6.96
C ASP A 91 -2.78 32.59 -5.47
N PHE A 92 -2.20 31.44 -5.15
CA PHE A 92 -2.06 30.96 -3.79
C PHE A 92 -1.05 31.87 -3.08
N GLU A 93 -1.53 32.95 -2.47
CA GLU A 93 -0.76 33.72 -1.49
C GLU A 93 -0.60 32.86 -0.24
N GLY A 94 0.47 32.06 -0.24
CA GLY A 94 0.89 31.25 0.90
C GLY A 94 1.05 32.10 2.15
N PHE A 95 0.63 31.54 3.29
CA PHE A 95 0.87 32.11 4.62
C PHE A 95 2.21 31.67 5.19
#